data_AF-A0A671KIR9-F1
#
_entry.id   AF-A0A671KIR9-F1
#
_cell.length_a   1.000
_cell.length_b   1.000
_cell.length_c   1.000
_cell.angle_alpha   90.00
_cell.angle_beta   90.00
_cell.angle_gamma   90.00
#
_symmetry.space_group_name_H-M   'P 1'
#
loop_
_entity.id
_entity.type
_entity.pdbx_description
1 polymer ?
#
loop_
_entity_poly.entity_id
_entity_poly.type
_entity_poly.pdbx_seq_one_letter_code
_entity_poly.pdbx_strand_id
1 'polypeptide(L)'
;MMLDDFELGGEDEMEFFALPYLFEPEYTEEEIRQMEETAAETQTSQASGRRRSNETWWRTCGKCQPLPTEEEFQCCHDWTISIPPLESISESAGETLSPSRCITEQNGFPPLLRNSVLEVFFSLPKINWRRRLSQYRLVAYRIVLEWMLKGERLGRQNRRVLPSCVVSAIRQSYPSPSGHYVGFREAEEAFGLL
;
A
#
# COMPACT_ATOMS: atom_id res chain seq x y z
N MET A 1 30.85 -45.77 -10.42
CA MET A 1 30.91 -44.36 -10.87
C MET A 1 29.81 -44.20 -11.91
N MET A 2 28.78 -43.42 -11.57
CA MET A 2 27.92 -42.61 -12.45
C MET A 2 26.58 -42.36 -11.73
N LEU A 3 26.58 -41.21 -11.04
CA LEU A 3 25.54 -40.18 -10.97
C LEU A 3 24.15 -40.55 -11.51
N ASP A 4 23.14 -40.44 -10.64
CA ASP A 4 21.80 -40.03 -11.04
C ASP A 4 21.43 -38.82 -10.15
N ASP A 5 21.83 -37.65 -10.60
CA ASP A 5 21.27 -36.35 -10.21
C ASP A 5 19.93 -36.21 -10.94
N PHE A 6 18.82 -36.55 -10.29
CA PHE A 6 17.48 -36.24 -10.78
C PHE A 6 17.08 -34.86 -10.27
N GLU A 7 17.27 -33.85 -11.12
CA GLU A 7 16.89 -32.46 -10.92
C GLU A 7 15.40 -32.31 -10.55
N LEU A 8 15.12 -32.05 -9.28
CA LEU A 8 13.87 -31.43 -8.82
C LEU A 8 14.14 -29.94 -8.62
N GLY A 9 14.21 -29.17 -9.70
CA GLY A 9 14.49 -27.75 -9.65
C GLY A 9 13.84 -27.02 -10.81
N GLY A 10 12.63 -26.49 -10.62
CA GLY A 10 12.01 -25.62 -11.62
C GLY A 10 10.60 -25.17 -11.28
N GLU A 11 9.72 -26.10 -10.90
CA GLU A 11 8.29 -25.80 -10.72
C GLU A 11 7.96 -25.35 -9.29
N ASP A 12 8.52 -26.00 -8.27
CA ASP A 12 8.30 -25.66 -6.85
C ASP A 12 8.91 -24.30 -6.45
N GLU A 13 10.05 -23.92 -7.04
CA GLU A 13 10.63 -22.58 -6.81
C GLU A 13 9.77 -21.49 -7.45
N MET A 14 9.28 -21.71 -8.68
CA MET A 14 8.37 -20.77 -9.35
C MET A 14 7.06 -20.58 -8.60
N GLU A 15 6.51 -21.66 -8.02
CA GLU A 15 5.31 -21.61 -7.19
C GLU A 15 5.56 -20.91 -5.84
N PHE A 16 6.74 -21.08 -5.25
CA PHE A 16 7.16 -20.36 -4.04
C PHE A 16 7.24 -18.85 -4.26
N PHE A 17 7.90 -18.39 -5.32
CA PHE A 17 7.96 -16.95 -5.69
C PHE A 17 6.61 -16.37 -6.11
N ALA A 18 5.63 -17.22 -6.47
CA ALA A 18 4.27 -16.82 -6.83
C ALA A 18 3.33 -16.68 -5.63
N LEU A 19 3.78 -17.01 -4.42
CA LEU A 19 2.98 -16.90 -3.20
C LEU A 19 2.74 -15.43 -2.84
N PRO A 20 1.47 -15.01 -2.70
CA PRO A 20 1.16 -13.73 -2.10
C PRO A 20 1.82 -13.58 -0.72
N TYR A 21 2.19 -12.35 -0.33
CA TYR A 21 2.70 -12.01 1.01
C TYR A 21 4.14 -12.44 1.33
N LEU A 22 4.88 -13.04 0.40
CA LEU A 22 6.24 -13.54 0.67
C LEU A 22 7.30 -12.44 0.88
N PHE A 23 7.14 -11.28 0.27
CA PHE A 23 8.14 -10.19 0.27
C PHE A 23 7.67 -8.94 0.99
N GLU A 24 6.67 -9.05 1.88
CA GLU A 24 6.25 -7.90 2.67
C GLU A 24 7.09 -7.78 3.94
N PRO A 25 7.53 -6.56 4.29
CA PRO A 25 8.24 -6.38 5.55
C PRO A 25 7.28 -6.66 6.70
N GLU A 26 7.69 -7.59 7.58
CA GLU A 26 7.00 -7.85 8.83
C GLU A 26 7.55 -6.91 9.90
N TYR A 27 6.66 -6.17 10.58
CA TYR A 27 7.03 -5.31 11.69
C TYR A 27 6.31 -5.75 12.97
N THR A 28 7.07 -5.88 14.05
CA THR A 28 6.54 -6.01 15.40
C THR A 28 5.87 -4.70 15.84
N GLU A 29 4.99 -4.77 16.84
CA GLU A 29 4.35 -3.55 17.39
C GLU A 29 5.37 -2.53 17.90
N GLU A 30 6.46 -3.04 18.49
CA GLU A 30 7.51 -2.20 19.05
C GLU A 30 8.32 -1.52 17.96
N GLU A 31 8.65 -2.21 16.86
CA GLU A 31 9.31 -1.60 15.69
C GLU A 31 8.43 -0.52 15.07
N ILE A 32 7.11 -0.77 14.91
CA ILE A 32 6.18 0.24 14.39
C ILE A 32 6.16 1.47 15.32
N ARG A 33 6.08 1.26 16.63
CA ARG A 33 6.06 2.35 17.62
C ARG A 33 7.33 3.19 17.55
N GLN A 34 8.49 2.55 17.51
CA GLN A 34 9.78 3.23 17.41
C GLN A 34 9.88 4.03 16.11
N MET A 35 9.47 3.46 14.97
CA MET A 35 9.48 4.15 13.69
C MET A 35 8.55 5.37 13.68
N GLU A 36 7.36 5.26 14.27
CA GLU A 36 6.42 6.39 14.40
C GLU A 36 6.96 7.49 15.31
N GLU A 37 7.66 7.15 16.40
CA GLU A 37 8.32 8.10 17.29
C GLU A 37 9.46 8.84 16.57
N THR A 38 10.33 8.13 15.87
CA THR A 38 11.39 8.74 15.05
C THR A 38 10.82 9.64 13.94
N ALA A 39 9.71 9.22 13.32
CA ALA A 39 9.00 10.04 12.33
C ALA A 39 8.43 11.32 12.96
N ALA A 40 7.90 11.24 14.18
CA ALA A 40 7.40 12.41 14.92
C ALA A 40 8.51 13.44 15.19
N GLU A 41 9.68 12.98 15.63
CA GLU A 41 10.86 13.81 15.90
C GLU A 41 11.37 14.49 14.62
N THR A 42 11.45 13.74 13.53
CA THR A 42 11.90 14.25 12.22
C THR A 42 10.94 15.28 11.64
N GLN A 43 9.64 15.02 11.72
CA GLN A 43 8.59 15.94 11.24
C GLN A 43 8.56 17.24 12.06
N THR A 44 8.80 17.16 13.38
CA THR A 44 8.90 18.33 14.26
C THR A 44 10.13 19.18 13.93
N SER A 45 11.25 18.54 13.60
CA SER A 45 12.52 19.19 13.27
C SER A 45 12.50 19.85 11.87
N GLN A 46 11.84 19.23 10.89
CA GLN A 46 11.73 19.74 9.52
C GLN A 46 10.62 20.78 9.32
N ALA A 47 9.71 20.94 10.28
CA ALA A 47 8.64 21.96 10.26
C ALA A 47 9.17 23.41 10.22
N SER A 48 10.46 23.64 10.49
CA SER A 48 11.11 24.95 10.44
C SER A 48 11.57 25.38 9.03
N GLY A 49 11.74 24.44 8.08
CA GLY A 49 12.49 24.73 6.84
C GLY A 49 11.69 24.91 5.55
N ARG A 50 10.53 24.28 5.42
CA ARG A 50 9.66 24.44 4.25
C ARG A 50 8.23 24.54 4.76
N ARG A 51 7.57 25.67 4.48
CA ARG A 51 6.11 25.75 4.58
C ARG A 51 5.61 24.54 3.81
N ARG A 52 4.98 23.56 4.48
CA ARG A 52 4.09 22.59 3.85
C ARG A 52 3.19 23.44 2.96
N SER A 53 3.49 23.52 1.67
CA SER A 53 2.79 24.47 0.82
C SER A 53 1.34 24.05 0.91
N ASN A 54 0.47 24.98 1.29
CA ASN A 54 -0.97 24.76 1.39
C ASN A 54 -1.57 24.66 -0.03
N GLU A 55 -0.80 24.11 -0.95
CA GLU A 55 -1.03 23.98 -2.37
C GLU A 55 -2.01 22.83 -2.55
N THR A 56 -3.22 23.19 -2.95
CA THR A 56 -4.33 22.27 -3.17
C THR A 56 -4.43 21.83 -4.63
N TRP A 57 -3.49 22.26 -5.50
CA TRP A 57 -3.58 22.04 -6.95
C TRP A 57 -3.59 20.55 -7.31
N TRP A 58 -2.88 19.72 -6.56
CA TRP A 58 -2.84 18.26 -6.77
C TRP A 58 -4.09 17.55 -6.21
N ARG A 59 -4.95 18.21 -5.43
CA ARG A 59 -6.09 17.59 -4.73
C ARG A 59 -7.38 17.58 -5.55
N THR A 60 -7.34 16.96 -6.71
CA THR A 60 -8.44 17.04 -7.69
C THR A 60 -9.72 16.29 -7.29
N CYS A 61 -9.66 15.35 -6.34
CA CYS A 61 -10.84 14.60 -5.85
C CYS A 61 -11.56 15.22 -4.64
N GLY A 62 -11.04 16.31 -4.07
CA GLY A 62 -11.63 17.00 -2.92
C GLY A 62 -11.44 16.33 -1.55
N LYS A 63 -10.90 15.10 -1.47
CA LYS A 63 -10.66 14.38 -0.18
C LYS A 63 -9.19 14.19 0.19
N CYS A 64 -8.25 14.53 -0.70
CA CYS A 64 -6.81 14.41 -0.40
C CYS A 64 -6.38 15.40 0.69
N GLN A 65 -5.40 14.98 1.51
CA GLN A 65 -4.79 15.76 2.58
C GLN A 65 -3.25 15.71 2.50
N PRO A 66 -2.50 16.68 3.02
CA PRO A 66 -1.04 16.58 3.08
C PRO A 66 -0.63 15.35 3.88
N LEU A 67 0.32 14.60 3.34
CA LEU A 67 0.96 13.47 3.99
C LEU A 67 2.41 13.81 4.39
N PRO A 68 3.09 12.94 5.16
CA PRO A 68 4.47 13.20 5.60
C PRO A 68 5.48 13.50 4.48
N THR A 69 5.42 12.79 3.35
CA THR A 69 6.36 12.99 2.21
C THR A 69 5.68 13.58 0.99
N GLU A 70 6.47 14.25 0.12
CA GLU A 70 5.96 14.82 -1.14
C GLU A 70 5.54 13.74 -2.15
N GLU A 71 6.18 12.57 -2.11
CA GLU A 71 5.82 11.40 -2.93
C GLU A 71 4.40 10.90 -2.64
N GLU A 72 3.91 11.13 -1.42
CA GLU A 72 2.54 10.80 -1.01
C GLU A 72 1.48 11.82 -1.50
N PHE A 73 1.88 12.89 -2.19
CA PHE A 73 0.97 13.90 -2.75
C PHE A 73 0.30 13.45 -4.06
N GLN A 74 -0.21 12.22 -4.07
CA GLN A 74 -0.88 11.62 -5.21
C GLN A 74 -2.41 11.68 -5.03
N CYS A 75 -3.12 12.15 -6.06
CA CYS A 75 -4.59 12.07 -6.09
C CYS A 75 -5.06 10.78 -6.74
N CYS A 76 -6.25 10.31 -6.35
CA CYS A 76 -6.84 9.11 -6.92
C CYS A 76 -7.28 9.28 -8.38
N HIS A 77 -7.48 10.50 -8.86
CA HIS A 77 -7.80 10.75 -10.28
C HIS A 77 -6.58 10.60 -11.19
N ASP A 78 -5.41 10.99 -10.68
CA ASP A 78 -4.14 10.92 -11.40
C ASP A 78 -3.40 9.60 -11.13
N TRP A 79 -3.98 8.73 -10.29
CA TRP A 79 -3.49 7.38 -10.02
C TRP A 79 -3.82 6.48 -11.21
N THR A 80 -3.22 6.77 -12.36
CA THR A 80 -3.25 5.91 -13.53
C THR A 80 -2.17 4.86 -13.33
N ILE A 81 -2.55 3.60 -13.19
CA ILE A 81 -1.57 2.55 -13.11
C ILE A 81 -0.91 2.42 -14.48
N SER A 82 0.35 2.85 -14.60
CA SER A 82 1.21 2.45 -15.71
C SER A 82 1.59 0.98 -15.54
N ILE A 83 0.63 0.07 -15.78
CA ILE A 83 0.90 -1.34 -16.05
C ILE A 83 1.36 -1.41 -17.51
N PRO A 84 2.50 -2.04 -17.83
CA PRO A 84 2.84 -2.35 -19.22
C PRO A 84 1.70 -3.16 -19.85
N PRO A 85 1.24 -2.85 -21.07
CA PRO A 85 0.05 -3.48 -21.61
C PRO A 85 0.23 -5.00 -21.70
N LEU A 86 -0.56 -5.75 -20.93
CA LEU A 86 -0.94 -7.08 -21.33
C LEU A 86 -2.14 -6.89 -22.27
N GLU A 87 -2.02 -7.36 -23.51
CA GLU A 87 -3.00 -7.15 -24.59
C GLU A 87 -4.42 -7.42 -24.09
N SER A 88 -5.21 -6.34 -24.07
CA SER A 88 -6.51 -6.27 -23.42
C SER A 88 -7.57 -7.04 -24.22
N ILE A 89 -8.16 -8.05 -23.60
CA ILE A 89 -9.48 -8.55 -24.03
C ILE A 89 -10.55 -7.71 -23.34
N SER A 90 -11.21 -6.88 -24.15
CA SER A 90 -12.65 -6.57 -24.19
C SER A 90 -12.99 -5.08 -24.21
N GLU A 91 -13.64 -4.74 -25.32
CA GLU A 91 -14.40 -3.54 -25.58
C GLU A 91 -15.70 -3.56 -24.76
N SER A 92 -16.05 -2.45 -24.09
CA SER A 92 -17.42 -1.94 -24.16
C SER A 92 -17.58 -0.55 -23.53
N ALA A 93 -18.17 0.29 -24.36
CA ALA A 93 -19.12 1.37 -24.07
C ALA A 93 -18.61 2.61 -23.32
N GLY A 94 -18.62 3.70 -24.08
CA GLY A 94 -18.41 5.05 -23.59
C GLY A 94 -19.48 5.48 -22.59
N GLU A 95 -19.02 6.06 -21.50
CA GLU A 95 -19.82 6.90 -20.61
C GLU A 95 -19.14 8.26 -20.52
N THR A 96 -19.94 9.29 -20.77
CA THR A 96 -19.60 10.71 -20.66
C THR A 96 -18.97 11.01 -19.30
N LEU A 97 -17.79 11.64 -19.34
CA LEU A 97 -16.93 12.01 -18.20
C LEU A 97 -17.66 12.94 -17.22
N SER A 98 -18.40 12.35 -16.28
CA SER A 98 -18.69 13.03 -15.02
C SER A 98 -17.37 13.30 -14.31
N PRO A 99 -17.20 14.40 -13.55
CA PRO A 99 -16.03 14.53 -12.69
C PRO A 99 -15.99 13.30 -11.80
N SER A 100 -14.96 12.47 -11.98
CA SER A 100 -14.85 11.20 -11.28
C SER A 100 -15.00 11.48 -9.78
N ARG A 101 -15.96 10.80 -9.15
CA ARG A 101 -16.08 10.82 -7.69
C ARG A 101 -14.80 10.24 -7.07
N CYS A 102 -14.46 10.69 -5.86
CA CYS A 102 -13.29 10.17 -5.16
C CYS A 102 -13.39 8.64 -5.02
N ILE A 103 -12.27 7.93 -5.16
CA ILE A 103 -12.24 6.46 -5.08
C ILE A 103 -12.78 5.93 -3.74
N THR A 104 -12.63 6.71 -2.67
CA THR A 104 -13.11 6.34 -1.33
C THR A 104 -14.64 6.36 -1.20
N GLU A 105 -15.34 6.95 -2.16
CA GLU A 105 -16.81 6.97 -2.24
C GLU A 105 -17.37 5.88 -3.15
N GLN A 106 -16.52 5.15 -3.85
CA GLN A 106 -16.98 4.05 -4.68
C GLN A 106 -17.41 2.88 -3.82
N ASN A 107 -18.48 2.19 -4.21
CA ASN A 107 -19.05 1.06 -3.45
C ASN A 107 -18.04 -0.06 -3.16
N GLY A 108 -17.02 -0.23 -4.00
CA GLY A 108 -15.98 -1.24 -3.82
C GLY A 108 -15.00 -0.92 -2.68
N PHE A 109 -14.85 0.35 -2.28
CA PHE A 109 -13.83 0.76 -1.31
C PHE A 109 -14.21 0.50 0.15
N PRO A 110 -15.38 0.93 0.68
CA PRO A 110 -15.73 0.75 2.09
C PRO A 110 -15.67 -0.70 2.60
N PRO A 111 -16.08 -1.73 1.84
CA PRO A 111 -15.95 -3.12 2.27
C PRO A 111 -14.50 -3.53 2.58
N LEU A 112 -13.51 -2.98 1.89
CA LEU A 112 -12.09 -3.32 2.07
C LEU A 112 -11.55 -2.85 3.43
N LEU A 113 -12.19 -1.87 4.05
CA LEU A 113 -11.82 -1.36 5.38
C LEU A 113 -12.66 -1.99 6.50
N ARG A 114 -13.41 -3.07 6.23
CA ARG A 114 -14.14 -3.78 7.28
C ARG A 114 -13.24 -4.80 7.95
N ASN A 115 -13.23 -4.83 9.29
CA ASN A 115 -12.44 -5.79 10.06
C ASN A 115 -12.69 -7.24 9.64
N SER A 116 -13.94 -7.61 9.33
CA SER A 116 -14.28 -8.96 8.88
C SER A 116 -13.60 -9.37 7.57
N VAL A 117 -13.30 -8.41 6.69
CA VAL A 117 -12.56 -8.67 5.44
C VAL A 117 -11.07 -8.80 5.73
N LEU A 118 -10.53 -7.91 6.56
CA LEU A 118 -9.12 -7.93 6.96
C LEU A 118 -8.76 -9.16 7.81
N GLU A 119 -9.70 -9.68 8.60
CA GLU A 119 -9.53 -10.90 9.42
C GLU A 119 -9.22 -12.16 8.62
N VAL A 120 -9.66 -12.21 7.36
CA VAL A 120 -9.32 -13.31 6.45
C VAL A 120 -7.82 -13.39 6.22
N PHE A 121 -7.13 -12.25 6.14
CA PHE A 121 -5.69 -12.18 5.91
C PHE A 121 -4.91 -12.70 7.12
N PHE A 122 -5.33 -12.36 8.33
CA PHE A 122 -4.72 -12.88 9.57
C PHE A 122 -4.92 -14.39 9.77
N SER A 123 -5.81 -15.02 8.99
CA SER A 123 -6.07 -16.45 9.06
C SER A 123 -5.30 -17.23 8.00
N LEU A 124 -4.55 -16.54 7.13
CA LEU A 124 -3.70 -17.19 6.13
C LEU A 124 -2.46 -17.81 6.82
N PRO A 125 -2.16 -19.11 6.61
CA PRO A 125 -1.13 -19.84 7.34
C PRO A 125 0.28 -19.25 7.25
N LYS A 126 0.54 -18.41 6.24
CA LYS A 126 1.86 -17.86 5.90
C LYS A 126 2.05 -16.40 6.34
N ILE A 127 1.06 -15.82 7.04
CA ILE A 127 1.13 -14.43 7.55
C ILE A 127 1.28 -14.49 9.07
N ASN A 128 2.47 -14.19 9.60
CA ASN A 128 2.74 -14.23 11.04
C ASN A 128 2.35 -12.91 11.74
N TRP A 129 1.16 -12.38 11.45
CA TRP A 129 0.73 -11.09 11.98
C TRP A 129 -0.20 -11.29 13.18
N ARG A 130 0.14 -10.63 14.30
CA ARG A 130 -0.76 -10.56 15.46
C ARG A 130 -1.96 -9.66 15.14
N ARG A 131 -3.14 -10.01 15.65
CA ARG A 131 -4.39 -9.24 15.45
C ARG A 131 -4.39 -7.95 16.27
N ARG A 132 -3.90 -6.87 15.69
CA ARG A 132 -3.63 -5.58 16.37
C ARG A 132 -3.85 -4.41 15.39
N LEU A 133 -4.19 -3.22 15.89
CA LEU A 133 -4.66 -2.09 15.05
C LEU A 133 -3.64 -1.63 14.01
N SER A 134 -2.36 -1.57 14.37
CA SER A 134 -1.29 -1.21 13.42
C SER A 134 -1.18 -2.24 12.29
N GLN A 135 -1.42 -3.52 12.58
CA GLN A 135 -1.43 -4.60 11.60
C GLN A 135 -2.67 -4.52 10.71
N TYR A 136 -3.85 -4.20 11.26
CA TYR A 136 -5.03 -3.92 10.41
C TYR A 136 -4.77 -2.77 9.42
N ARG A 137 -4.08 -1.71 9.85
CA ARG A 137 -3.68 -0.61 8.97
C ARG A 137 -2.75 -1.08 7.84
N LEU A 138 -1.74 -1.89 8.17
CA LEU A 138 -0.81 -2.44 7.17
C LEU A 138 -1.51 -3.37 6.18
N VAL A 139 -2.39 -4.28 6.66
CA VAL A 139 -3.25 -5.11 5.79
C VAL A 139 -4.10 -4.22 4.88
N ALA A 140 -4.73 -3.18 5.44
CA ALA A 140 -5.63 -2.32 4.69
C ALA A 140 -4.92 -1.58 3.54
N TYR A 141 -3.71 -1.05 3.77
CA TYR A 141 -2.92 -0.46 2.68
C TYR A 141 -2.72 -1.47 1.55
N ARG A 142 -2.32 -2.69 1.90
CA ARG A 142 -2.06 -3.72 0.91
C ARG A 142 -3.31 -4.12 0.12
N ILE A 143 -4.39 -4.48 0.80
CA ILE A 143 -5.61 -4.94 0.13
C ILE A 143 -6.16 -3.88 -0.80
N VAL A 144 -6.16 -2.63 -0.34
CA VAL A 144 -6.62 -1.53 -1.19
C VAL A 144 -5.71 -1.36 -2.40
N LEU A 145 -4.39 -1.46 -2.24
CA LEU A 145 -3.45 -1.44 -3.36
C LEU A 145 -3.75 -2.56 -4.36
N GLU A 146 -3.91 -3.80 -3.91
CA GLU A 146 -4.23 -4.96 -4.76
C GLU A 146 -5.58 -4.80 -5.49
N TRP A 147 -6.60 -4.30 -4.78
CA TRP A 147 -7.91 -4.02 -5.35
C TRP A 147 -7.82 -2.94 -6.43
N MET A 148 -7.07 -1.86 -6.15
CA MET A 148 -6.85 -0.79 -7.11
C MET A 148 -6.06 -1.28 -8.33
N LEU A 149 -5.12 -2.21 -8.14
CA LEU A 149 -4.39 -2.93 -9.20
C LEU A 149 -5.23 -3.96 -9.97
N LYS A 150 -6.50 -4.18 -9.59
CA LYS A 150 -7.38 -5.19 -10.21
C LYS A 150 -6.78 -6.60 -10.23
N GLY A 151 -5.98 -6.94 -9.22
CA GLY A 151 -5.33 -8.25 -9.11
C GLY A 151 -3.99 -8.35 -9.84
N GLU A 152 -3.53 -7.29 -10.52
CA GLU A 152 -2.20 -7.25 -11.12
C GLU A 152 -1.09 -7.22 -10.08
N ARG A 153 0.02 -7.89 -10.39
CA ARG A 153 1.19 -7.99 -9.50
C ARG A 153 2.18 -6.88 -9.80
N LEU A 154 2.68 -6.21 -8.77
CA LEU A 154 3.74 -5.19 -8.92
C LEU A 154 5.12 -5.80 -9.23
N GLY A 155 5.37 -7.04 -8.82
CA GLY A 155 6.69 -7.66 -8.85
C GLY A 155 7.56 -7.25 -7.65
N ARG A 156 8.75 -7.87 -7.55
CA ARG A 156 9.68 -7.64 -6.43
C ARG A 156 10.20 -6.20 -6.44
N GLN A 157 10.31 -5.58 -5.26
CA GLN A 157 10.82 -4.20 -5.03
C GLN A 157 10.02 -3.07 -5.70
N ASN A 158 8.97 -3.35 -6.45
CA ASN A 158 8.13 -2.33 -7.05
C ASN A 158 7.05 -1.90 -6.05
N ARG A 159 7.34 -0.84 -5.28
CA ARG A 159 6.38 -0.24 -4.36
C ARG A 159 5.60 0.85 -5.07
N ARG A 160 4.32 0.98 -4.74
CA ARG A 160 3.46 2.06 -5.26
C ARG A 160 2.88 2.86 -4.12
N VAL A 161 2.89 4.17 -4.31
CA VAL A 161 2.28 5.11 -3.38
C VAL A 161 0.76 5.09 -3.60
N LEU A 162 0.02 4.87 -2.53
CA LEU A 162 -1.43 4.98 -2.55
C LEU A 162 -1.85 6.45 -2.59
N PRO A 163 -3.00 6.77 -3.22
CA PRO A 163 -3.52 8.14 -3.19
C PRO A 163 -3.75 8.66 -1.78
N SER A 164 -3.53 9.95 -1.58
CA SER A 164 -3.65 10.59 -0.28
C SER A 164 -5.04 10.42 0.36
N CYS A 165 -6.11 10.52 -0.43
CA CYS A 165 -7.47 10.30 0.06
C CYS A 165 -7.67 8.87 0.58
N VAL A 166 -7.04 7.88 -0.06
CA VAL A 166 -7.07 6.46 0.36
C VAL A 166 -6.30 6.27 1.65
N VAL A 167 -5.06 6.77 1.71
CA VAL A 167 -4.22 6.70 2.91
C VAL A 167 -4.93 7.35 4.10
N SER A 168 -5.54 8.52 3.88
CA SER A 168 -6.29 9.25 4.90
C SER A 168 -7.48 8.43 5.42
N ALA A 169 -8.26 7.81 4.52
CA ALA A 169 -9.38 6.96 4.91
C ALA A 169 -8.93 5.73 5.72
N ILE A 170 -7.83 5.09 5.31
CA ILE A 170 -7.25 3.95 6.04
C ILE A 170 -6.78 4.36 7.44
N ARG A 171 -6.07 5.49 7.56
CA ARG A 171 -5.61 6.02 8.86
C ARG A 171 -6.77 6.44 9.77
N GLN A 172 -7.90 6.87 9.23
CA GLN A 172 -9.11 7.15 10.01
C GLN A 172 -9.77 5.87 10.54
N SER A 173 -9.81 4.80 9.75
CA SER A 173 -10.33 3.50 10.19
C SER A 173 -9.41 2.80 11.19
N TYR A 174 -8.09 2.95 11.03
CA TYR A 174 -7.06 2.28 11.84
C TYR A 174 -6.00 3.27 12.34
N PRO A 175 -6.38 4.18 13.26
CA PRO A 175 -5.49 5.26 13.71
C PRO A 175 -4.27 4.73 14.46
N SER A 176 -3.15 5.43 14.33
CA SER A 176 -2.02 5.23 15.24
C SER A 176 -2.36 5.83 16.62
N PRO A 177 -2.02 5.15 17.74
CA PRO A 177 -2.12 5.74 19.07
C PRO A 177 -1.30 7.02 19.25
N SER A 178 -0.16 7.15 18.55
CA SER A 178 0.71 8.33 18.60
C SER A 178 0.20 9.46 17.70
N GLY A 179 -0.63 9.13 16.70
CA GLY A 179 -1.06 10.08 15.65
C GLY A 179 0.03 10.42 14.63
N HIS A 180 1.25 9.91 14.83
CA HIS A 180 2.37 10.06 13.91
C HIS A 180 2.44 8.83 13.00
N TYR A 181 2.80 9.07 11.74
CA TYR A 181 2.88 8.02 10.73
C TYR A 181 4.21 8.13 10.01
N VAL A 182 4.79 6.95 9.77
CA VAL A 182 5.89 6.80 8.82
C VAL A 182 5.33 7.08 7.42
N GLY A 183 6.02 7.93 6.66
CA GLY A 183 5.67 8.21 5.26
C GLY A 183 6.01 7.04 4.34
N PHE A 184 5.84 7.24 3.04
CA PHE A 184 6.32 6.27 2.06
C PHE A 184 7.85 6.16 2.14
N ARG A 185 8.35 4.93 1.92
CA ARG A 185 9.77 4.62 1.81
C ARG A 185 9.96 3.81 0.54
N GLU A 186 11.13 3.86 -0.07
CA GLU A 186 11.44 2.97 -1.18
C GLU A 186 11.65 1.53 -0.70
N ALA A 187 11.72 0.57 -1.63
CA ALA A 187 11.90 -0.83 -1.27
C ALA A 187 13.23 -1.07 -0.54
N GLU A 188 14.32 -0.55 -1.07
CA GLU A 188 15.67 -0.68 -0.48
C GLU A 188 15.71 -0.20 0.96
N GLU A 189 15.10 0.95 1.23
CA GLU A 189 14.98 1.52 2.56
C GLU A 189 14.11 0.68 3.50
N ALA A 190 12.95 0.19 3.03
CA ALA A 190 12.07 -0.62 3.88
C ALA A 190 12.64 -1.98 4.25
N PHE A 191 13.44 -2.57 3.35
CA PHE A 191 14.09 -3.86 3.58
C PHE A 191 15.47 -3.72 4.23
N GLY A 192 15.91 -2.50 4.56
CA GLY A 192 17.22 -2.28 5.21
C GLY A 192 18.41 -2.70 4.34
N LEU A 193 18.30 -2.52 3.02
CA LEU A 193 19.36 -2.85 2.05
C LEU A 193 20.35 -1.69 1.83
N LEU A 194 20.28 -0.64 2.67
CA LEU A 194 21.15 0.54 2.69
C LEU A 194 21.81 0.70 4.06
#